data_AF-A0A2D6W2I6-F1
#
_entry.id   AF-A0A2D6W2I6-F1
#
_cell.length_a   1.000
_cell.length_b   1.000
_cell.length_c   1.000
_cell.angle_alpha   90.00
_cell.angle_beta   90.00
_cell.angle_gamma   90.00
#
_symmetry.space_group_name_H-M   'P 1'
#
loop_
_entity.id
_entity.type
_entity.pdbx_description
1 polymer ?
#
loop_
_entity_poly.entity_id
_entity_poly.type
_entity_poly.pdbx_seq_one_letter_code
_entity_poly.pdbx_strand_id
1 'polypeptide(L)'
;MKWEKYEIKPGANLNGADLYRENLYLADLRGAYLKGANLYGANLYLADLRGAYLIGADLEGANLIGADLEGANLKGAKLLGADLEGANLKDILYNAETQYYKESILDNYIKEKKH
;
A
#
# COMPACT_ATOMS: atom_id res chain seq x y z
N MET A 1 7.39 -16.24 5.43
CA MET A 1 8.22 -17.28 4.76
C MET A 1 9.42 -16.54 4.14
N LYS A 2 10.65 -17.11 4.05
CA LYS A 2 11.79 -16.37 3.46
C LYS A 2 11.64 -16.30 1.93
N TRP A 3 11.22 -15.15 1.38
CA TRP A 3 11.12 -14.87 -0.06
C TRP A 3 12.48 -14.68 -0.76
N GLU A 4 13.59 -15.16 -0.19
CA GLU A 4 14.95 -15.03 -0.74
C GLU A 4 15.16 -15.82 -2.07
N LYS A 5 14.12 -16.42 -2.66
CA LYS A 5 14.23 -17.17 -3.93
C LYS A 5 13.18 -16.83 -5.00
N TYR A 6 12.21 -15.98 -4.72
CA TYR A 6 11.24 -15.51 -5.71
C TYR A 6 11.19 -13.99 -5.66
N GLU A 7 12.01 -13.36 -6.50
CA GLU A 7 11.95 -11.93 -6.75
C GLU A 7 10.53 -11.57 -7.22
N ILE A 8 9.79 -10.78 -6.42
CA ILE A 8 8.54 -10.19 -6.89
C ILE A 8 8.92 -9.17 -7.95
N LYS A 9 8.48 -9.40 -9.18
CA LYS A 9 8.78 -8.51 -10.30
C LYS A 9 7.79 -7.34 -10.33
N PRO A 10 8.20 -6.16 -10.82
CA PRO A 10 7.27 -5.12 -11.23
C PRO A 10 6.15 -5.69 -12.11
N GLY A 11 4.91 -5.29 -11.85
CA GLY A 11 3.74 -5.78 -12.56
C GLY A 11 3.32 -7.21 -12.21
N ALA A 12 3.91 -7.82 -11.17
CA ALA A 12 3.50 -9.15 -10.72
C ALA A 12 2.01 -9.20 -10.40
N ASN A 13 1.37 -10.32 -10.76
CA ASN A 13 -0.01 -10.59 -10.39
C ASN A 13 -0.05 -11.27 -9.00
N LEU A 14 -0.46 -10.51 -8.01
CA LEU A 14 -0.62 -10.87 -6.60
C LEU A 14 -2.05 -10.61 -6.13
N ASN A 15 -3.02 -10.61 -7.04
CA ASN A 15 -4.43 -10.39 -6.69
C ASN A 15 -4.90 -11.48 -5.72
N GLY A 16 -5.49 -11.07 -4.59
CA GLY A 16 -5.93 -11.98 -3.54
C GLY A 16 -4.80 -12.75 -2.85
N ALA A 17 -3.53 -12.39 -3.08
CA ALA A 17 -2.41 -13.05 -2.43
C ALA A 17 -2.48 -12.86 -0.91
N ASP A 18 -2.10 -13.89 -0.17
CA ASP A 18 -1.90 -13.81 1.27
C ASP A 18 -0.46 -13.41 1.57
N LEU A 19 -0.27 -12.16 1.97
CA LEU A 19 0.99 -11.53 2.34
C LEU A 19 0.95 -11.05 3.81
N TYR A 20 0.11 -11.71 4.63
CA TYR A 20 -0.05 -11.42 6.05
C TYR A 20 1.30 -11.37 6.78
N ARG A 21 1.62 -10.19 7.33
CA ARG A 21 2.88 -9.93 8.07
C ARG A 21 4.15 -10.35 7.32
N GLU A 22 4.10 -10.46 5.99
CA GLU A 22 5.28 -10.80 5.21
C GLU A 22 6.28 -9.63 5.21
N ASN A 23 7.56 -9.98 5.08
CA ASN A 23 8.61 -8.99 4.99
C ASN A 23 8.86 -8.61 3.52
N LEU A 24 8.41 -7.42 3.16
CA LEU A 24 8.52 -6.80 1.83
C LEU A 24 9.37 -5.50 1.90
N TYR A 25 10.30 -5.44 2.86
CA TYR A 25 11.27 -4.35 3.00
C TYR A 25 12.01 -4.11 1.67
N LEU A 26 12.01 -2.87 1.18
CA LEU A 26 12.58 -2.47 -0.12
C LEU A 26 12.05 -3.27 -1.33
N ALA A 27 10.89 -3.92 -1.23
CA ALA A 27 10.35 -4.67 -2.36
C ALA A 27 10.01 -3.76 -3.53
N ASP A 28 10.35 -4.20 -4.75
CA ASP A 28 9.92 -3.55 -5.98
C ASP A 28 8.55 -4.10 -6.42
N LEU A 29 7.50 -3.37 -6.06
CA LEU A 29 6.09 -3.69 -6.33
C LEU A 29 5.48 -2.72 -7.33
N ARG A 30 6.30 -2.05 -8.14
CA ARG A 30 5.84 -1.09 -9.15
C ARG A 30 4.83 -1.73 -10.09
N GLY A 31 3.66 -1.11 -10.22
CA GLY A 31 2.59 -1.59 -11.09
C GLY A 31 2.03 -2.97 -10.72
N ALA A 32 2.37 -3.54 -9.56
CA ALA A 32 1.89 -4.85 -9.15
C ALA A 32 0.36 -4.88 -9.02
N TYR A 33 -0.24 -6.00 -9.38
CA TYR A 33 -1.68 -6.22 -9.20
C TYR A 33 -1.92 -6.85 -7.83
N LEU A 34 -2.45 -6.08 -6.89
CA LEU A 34 -2.65 -6.46 -5.48
C LEU A 34 -4.13 -6.32 -5.08
N LYS A 35 -5.05 -6.42 -6.05
CA LYS A 35 -6.48 -6.26 -5.79
C LYS A 35 -6.93 -7.31 -4.78
N GLY A 36 -7.50 -6.85 -3.67
CA GLY A 36 -7.97 -7.71 -2.59
C GLY A 36 -6.88 -8.53 -1.89
N ALA A 37 -5.60 -8.20 -2.06
CA ALA A 37 -4.52 -8.89 -1.36
C ALA A 37 -4.60 -8.64 0.15
N ASN A 38 -4.21 -9.64 0.94
CA ASN A 38 -4.07 -9.51 2.38
C ASN A 38 -2.64 -9.08 2.72
N LEU A 39 -2.45 -7.80 3.03
CA LEU A 39 -1.18 -7.19 3.47
C LEU A 39 -1.24 -6.77 4.94
N TYR A 40 -2.17 -7.35 5.72
CA TYR A 40 -2.34 -7.02 7.13
C TYR A 40 -1.00 -7.18 7.88
N GLY A 41 -0.54 -6.10 8.50
CA GLY A 41 0.71 -6.05 9.23
C GLY A 41 1.98 -6.33 8.40
N ALA A 42 1.90 -6.30 7.07
CA ALA A 42 3.07 -6.51 6.21
C ALA A 42 4.11 -5.40 6.44
N ASN A 43 5.39 -5.77 6.33
CA ASN A 43 6.47 -4.80 6.39
C ASN A 43 6.82 -4.33 4.98
N LEU A 44 6.31 -3.16 4.59
CA LEU A 44 6.54 -2.49 3.30
C LEU A 44 7.45 -1.26 3.44
N TYR A 45 8.28 -1.22 4.49
CA TYR A 45 9.22 -0.13 4.74
C TYR A 45 10.12 0.12 3.52
N LEU A 46 10.12 1.37 3.05
CA LEU A 46 10.81 1.83 1.82
C LEU A 46 10.47 1.01 0.54
N ALA A 47 9.34 0.31 0.50
CA ALA A 47 8.93 -0.41 -0.70
C ALA A 47 8.54 0.56 -1.83
N ASP A 48 8.76 0.14 -3.07
CA ASP A 48 8.35 0.89 -4.26
C ASP A 48 7.01 0.35 -4.78
N LEU A 49 5.93 1.05 -4.50
CA LEU A 49 4.54 0.71 -4.85
C LEU A 49 3.99 1.63 -5.95
N ARG A 50 4.85 2.33 -6.69
CA ARG A 50 4.41 3.29 -7.71
C ARG A 50 3.49 2.63 -8.73
N GLY A 51 2.32 3.21 -8.93
CA GLY A 51 1.28 2.70 -9.84
C GLY A 51 0.69 1.33 -9.46
N ALA A 52 0.92 0.81 -8.26
CA ALA A 52 0.37 -0.48 -7.83
C ALA A 52 -1.18 -0.45 -7.74
N TYR A 53 -1.81 -1.58 -8.06
CA TYR A 53 -3.27 -1.75 -8.04
C TYR A 53 -3.71 -2.38 -6.72
N LEU A 54 -3.89 -1.57 -5.69
CA LEU A 54 -4.26 -1.97 -4.32
C LEU A 54 -5.78 -1.92 -4.04
N ILE A 55 -6.61 -2.04 -5.08
CA ILE A 55 -8.06 -1.90 -4.95
C ILE A 55 -8.58 -2.95 -3.96
N GLY A 56 -9.22 -2.51 -2.88
CA GLY A 56 -9.76 -3.40 -1.84
C GLY A 56 -8.72 -4.21 -1.06
N ALA A 57 -7.43 -3.89 -1.17
CA ALA A 57 -6.39 -4.57 -0.41
C ALA A 57 -6.51 -4.27 1.09
N ASP A 58 -6.17 -5.24 1.93
CA ASP A 58 -6.14 -5.08 3.38
C ASP A 58 -4.71 -4.72 3.82
N LEU A 59 -4.46 -3.45 4.12
CA LEU A 59 -3.18 -2.90 4.59
C LEU A 59 -3.24 -2.53 6.08
N GLU A 60 -4.22 -3.05 6.83
CA GLU A 60 -4.37 -2.69 8.25
C GLU A 60 -3.10 -3.04 9.04
N GLY A 61 -2.59 -2.09 9.81
CA GLY A 61 -1.35 -2.24 10.58
C GLY A 61 -0.07 -2.40 9.75
N ALA A 62 -0.10 -2.25 8.43
CA ALA A 62 1.10 -2.37 7.59
C ALA A 62 2.10 -1.24 7.87
N ASN A 63 3.39 -1.57 7.84
CA ASN A 63 4.46 -0.58 7.91
C ASN A 63 4.77 -0.07 6.49
N LEU A 64 4.33 1.14 6.15
CA LEU A 64 4.57 1.80 4.86
C LEU A 64 5.51 3.01 5.01
N ILE A 65 6.29 3.08 6.10
CA ILE A 65 7.20 4.21 6.34
C ILE A 65 8.16 4.35 5.16
N GLY A 66 8.21 5.55 4.58
CA GLY A 66 9.03 5.90 3.43
C GLY A 66 8.71 5.15 2.13
N ALA A 67 7.59 4.41 2.06
CA ALA A 67 7.18 3.73 0.85
C ALA A 67 6.79 4.74 -0.25
N ASP A 68 7.08 4.40 -1.50
CA ASP A 68 6.67 5.22 -2.65
C ASP A 68 5.34 4.73 -3.23
N LEU A 69 4.25 5.43 -2.94
CA LEU A 69 2.90 5.11 -3.40
C LEU A 69 2.47 6.01 -4.57
N GLU A 70 3.38 6.69 -5.27
CA GLU A 70 3.01 7.62 -6.34
C GLU A 70 2.12 6.93 -7.39
N GLY A 71 0.93 7.50 -7.62
CA GLY A 71 -0.05 6.97 -8.58
C GLY A 71 -0.69 5.63 -8.21
N ALA A 72 -0.47 5.10 -7.00
CA ALA A 72 -1.08 3.85 -6.57
C ALA A 72 -2.60 3.98 -6.43
N ASN A 73 -3.33 2.90 -6.72
CA ASN A 73 -4.79 2.86 -6.64
C ASN A 73 -5.27 2.20 -5.35
N LEU A 74 -5.61 3.02 -4.36
CA LEU A 74 -6.06 2.66 -3.00
C LEU A 74 -7.60 2.69 -2.86
N LYS A 75 -8.37 2.68 -3.94
CA LYS A 75 -9.84 2.66 -3.87
C LYS A 75 -10.32 1.44 -3.07
N GLY A 76 -11.11 1.68 -2.03
CA GLY A 76 -11.60 0.62 -1.13
C GLY A 76 -10.54 -0.08 -0.28
N ALA A 77 -9.27 0.33 -0.34
CA ALA A 77 -8.21 -0.26 0.48
C ALA A 77 -8.43 0.08 1.97
N LYS A 78 -8.04 -0.82 2.85
CA LYS A 78 -8.11 -0.61 4.31
C LYS A 78 -6.74 -0.26 4.86
N LEU A 79 -6.58 0.94 5.40
CA LEU A 79 -5.32 1.44 5.96
C LEU A 79 -5.44 1.82 7.44
N LEU A 80 -6.40 1.24 8.17
CA LEU A 80 -6.53 1.50 9.61
C LEU A 80 -5.27 1.01 10.33
N GLY A 81 -4.59 1.94 11.00
CA GLY A 81 -3.35 1.66 11.73
C GLY A 81 -2.12 1.43 10.84
N ALA A 82 -2.22 1.64 9.52
CA ALA A 82 -1.04 1.61 8.66
C ALA A 82 -0.16 2.84 8.96
N ASP A 83 1.15 2.63 9.03
CA ASP A 83 2.11 3.69 9.26
C ASP A 83 2.62 4.26 7.93
N LEU A 84 2.27 5.51 7.64
CA LEU A 84 2.57 6.21 6.39
C LEU A 84 3.62 7.31 6.58
N GLU A 85 4.38 7.31 7.68
CA GLU A 85 5.40 8.34 7.92
C GLU A 85 6.38 8.44 6.75
N GLY A 86 6.49 9.62 6.14
CA GLY A 86 7.38 9.86 5.00
C GLY A 86 6.98 9.15 3.70
N ALA A 87 5.83 8.48 3.62
CA ALA A 87 5.36 7.84 2.40
C ALA A 87 5.02 8.88 1.31
N ASN A 88 5.38 8.59 0.06
CA ASN A 88 5.03 9.44 -1.07
C ASN A 88 3.60 9.14 -1.55
N LEU A 89 2.64 10.01 -1.19
CA LEU A 89 1.22 9.86 -1.55
C LEU A 89 0.82 10.62 -2.82
N LYS A 90 1.78 11.11 -3.61
CA LYS A 90 1.46 11.91 -4.79
C LYS A 90 0.57 11.14 -5.77
N ASP A 91 -0.51 11.79 -6.22
CA ASP A 91 -1.43 11.29 -7.24
C ASP A 91 -2.08 9.92 -6.96
N ILE A 92 -2.13 9.50 -5.68
CA ILE A 92 -2.89 8.30 -5.30
C ILE A 92 -4.36 8.42 -5.69
N LEU A 93 -4.95 7.29 -6.05
CA LEU A 93 -6.39 7.20 -6.29
C LEU A 93 -7.08 6.62 -5.05
N TYR A 94 -8.08 7.33 -4.54
CA TYR A 94 -8.89 6.91 -3.39
C TYR A 94 -10.37 7.17 -3.67
N ASN A 95 -11.27 6.59 -2.86
CA ASN A 95 -12.71 6.83 -2.94
C ASN A 95 -13.34 6.83 -1.53
N ALA A 96 -14.67 6.93 -1.48
CA ALA A 96 -15.42 6.92 -0.22
C ALA A 96 -15.33 5.60 0.57
N GLU A 97 -14.84 4.53 -0.06
CA GLU A 97 -14.67 3.21 0.55
C GLU A 97 -13.27 3.00 1.12
N THR A 98 -12.29 3.86 0.76
CA THR A 98 -10.94 3.81 1.32
C THR A 98 -11.00 4.12 2.81
N GLN A 99 -10.49 3.21 3.65
CA GLN A 99 -10.60 3.29 5.11
C GLN A 99 -9.28 3.75 5.71
N TYR A 100 -9.33 4.75 6.59
CA TYR A 100 -8.18 5.31 7.28
C TYR A 100 -8.65 6.07 8.54
N TYR A 101 -7.76 6.30 9.49
CA TYR A 101 -8.10 7.09 10.67
C TYR A 101 -8.20 8.57 10.32
N LYS A 102 -9.14 9.28 10.95
CA LYS A 102 -9.15 10.76 10.94
C LYS A 102 -7.85 11.28 11.50
N GLU A 103 -7.40 12.43 10.99
CA GLU A 103 -6.15 13.11 11.39
C GLU A 103 -4.87 12.33 11.05
N SER A 104 -5.00 11.19 10.35
CA SER A 104 -3.85 10.47 9.79
C SER A 104 -3.21 11.24 8.65
N ILE A 105 -2.00 10.82 8.27
CA ILE A 105 -1.27 11.35 7.10
C ILE A 105 -2.13 11.28 5.84
N LEU A 106 -2.82 10.15 5.62
CA LEU A 106 -3.72 9.98 4.47
C LEU A 106 -4.93 10.92 4.56
N ASP A 107 -5.53 11.11 5.73
CA ASP A 107 -6.64 12.06 5.91
C ASP A 107 -6.20 13.51 5.61
N ASN A 108 -5.03 13.91 6.10
CA ASN A 108 -4.47 15.24 5.85
C ASN A 108 -4.19 15.46 4.36
N TYR A 109 -3.54 14.51 3.70
CA TYR A 109 -3.32 14.54 2.25
C TYR A 109 -4.63 14.71 1.47
N ILE A 110 -5.67 13.94 1.83
CA ILE A 110 -6.98 14.00 1.15
C ILE A 110 -7.66 15.35 1.35
N LYS A 111 -7.56 15.94 2.55
CA LYS A 111 -8.10 17.27 2.84
C LYS A 111 -7.41 18.35 2.01
N GLU A 112 -6.09 18.31 1.91
CA GLU A 112 -5.30 19.26 1.12
C GLU A 112 -5.65 19.24 -0.38
N LYS A 113 -5.96 18.06 -0.94
CA LYS A 113 -6.35 17.91 -2.36
C LYS A 113 -7.78 18.33 -2.69
N LYS A 114 -8.63 18.54 -1.68
CA LYS A 114 -10.03 18.99 -1.86
C LYS A 114 -10.17 20.51 -1.89
N HIS A 115 -9.08 21.24 -1.67
CA HIS A 115 -8.98 22.69 -1.79
C HIS A 115 -8.32 23.07 -3.12
#